data_AF-A0A2W6QJN9-F1
#
_entry.id   AF-A0A2W6QJN9-F1
#
_cell.length_a   1.000
_cell.length_b   1.000
_cell.length_c   1.000
_cell.angle_alpha   90.00
_cell.angle_beta   90.00
_cell.angle_gamma   90.00
#
_symmetry.space_group_name_H-M   'P 1'
#
loop_
_entity.id
_entity.type
_entity.pdbx_description
1 polymer ?
#
loop_
_entity_poly.entity_id
_entity_poly.type
_entity_poly.pdbx_seq_one_letter_code
_entity_poly.pdbx_strand_id
1 'polypeptide(L)' 'MTNHRKIVLDYLMQETAFTEAQSFVDRIQEINESFETVPEEVIDSYGELNEYELWEIIRKLACEGKRRNK' A
#
# COMPACT_ATOMS: atom_id res chain seq x y z
N MET A 1 15.23 2.18 -13.75
CA MET A 1 13.78 1.93 -13.72
C MET A 1 13.37 1.92 -12.27
N THR A 2 12.63 2.94 -11.85
CA THR A 2 12.04 3.00 -10.51
C THR A 2 10.99 1.90 -10.42
N ASN A 3 11.02 1.09 -9.36
CA ASN A 3 10.07 -0.01 -9.19
C ASN A 3 8.86 0.51 -8.42
N HIS A 4 7.94 1.19 -9.10
CA HIS A 4 6.76 1.85 -8.52
C HIS A 4 5.99 0.92 -7.56
N ARG A 5 5.74 -0.32 -7.99
CA ARG A 5 5.11 -1.35 -7.16
C ARG A 5 5.84 -1.57 -5.82
N LYS A 6 7.17 -1.58 -5.84
CA LYS A 6 7.96 -1.79 -4.61
C LYS A 6 7.80 -0.61 -3.65
N ILE A 7 7.85 0.62 -4.15
CA ILE A 7 7.70 1.84 -3.33
C ILE A 7 6.37 1.82 -2.58
N VAL A 8 5.29 1.61 -3.33
CA VAL A 8 3.93 1.57 -2.76
C VAL A 8 3.78 0.39 -1.78
N LEU A 9 4.29 -0.79 -2.14
CA LEU A 9 4.24 -1.96 -1.26
C LEU A 9 4.99 -1.74 0.05
N ASP A 10 6.21 -1.20 -0.02
CA ASP A 10 7.06 -1.00 1.15
C ASP A 10 6.41 0.01 2.10
N TYR A 11 5.83 1.10 1.57
CA TYR A 11 5.02 2.06 2.36
C TYR A 11 3.83 1.37 3.03
N LEU A 12 2.98 0.67 2.27
CA LEU A 12 1.79 0.03 2.83
C LEU A 12 2.14 -1.06 3.85
N MET A 13 3.24 -1.79 3.67
CA MET A 13 3.72 -2.79 4.63
C MET A 13 4.17 -2.19 5.97
N GLN A 14 4.68 -0.96 5.94
CA GLN A 14 5.13 -0.23 7.13
C GLN A 14 3.95 0.44 7.85
N GLU A 15 3.06 1.08 7.10
CA GLU A 15 2.02 1.95 7.65
C GLU A 15 0.68 1.25 7.90
N THR A 16 0.48 0.04 7.36
CA THR A 16 -0.75 -0.74 7.63
C THR A 16 -0.66 -1.45 8.99
N ALA A 17 -1.59 -1.14 9.88
CA ALA A 17 -1.83 -1.89 11.10
C ALA A 17 -2.59 -3.19 10.79
N PHE A 18 -1.86 -4.30 10.65
CA PHE A 18 -2.44 -5.60 10.26
C PHE A 18 -3.43 -6.19 11.26
N THR A 19 -3.51 -5.68 12.49
CA THR A 19 -4.51 -6.10 13.49
C THR A 19 -5.88 -5.46 13.25
N GLU A 20 -5.97 -4.46 12.37
CA GLU A 20 -7.16 -3.66 12.13
C GLU A 20 -7.56 -3.74 10.65
N ALA A 21 -8.75 -4.30 10.38
CA ALA A 21 -9.21 -4.49 9.00
C ALA A 21 -9.33 -3.17 8.22
N GLN A 22 -9.67 -2.08 8.91
CA GLN A 22 -9.90 -0.77 8.30
C GLN A 22 -8.59 -0.06 7.93
N SER A 23 -7.48 -0.36 8.63
CA SER A 23 -6.21 0.35 8.44
C SER A 23 -5.71 0.30 7.00
N PHE A 24 -5.84 -0.84 6.31
CA PHE A 24 -5.45 -0.94 4.90
C PHE A 24 -6.25 0.02 4.01
N VAL A 25 -7.56 0.09 4.22
CA VAL A 25 -8.46 0.94 3.43
C VAL A 25 -8.11 2.41 3.66
N ASP A 26 -7.85 2.78 4.91
CA ASP A 26 -7.49 4.15 5.29
C ASP A 26 -6.18 4.58 4.60
N ARG A 27 -5.13 3.72 4.61
CA ARG A 27 -3.86 4.02 3.93
C ARG A 27 -4.03 4.20 2.42
N ILE A 28 -4.89 3.40 1.78
CA ILE A 28 -5.19 3.56 0.34
C ILE A 28 -5.96 4.87 0.09
N GLN A 29 -6.89 5.24 0.96
CA GLN A 29 -7.63 6.49 0.86
C GLN A 29 -6.70 7.70 0.99
N GLU A 30 -5.76 7.68 1.94
CA GLU A 30 -4.77 8.74 2.11
C GLU A 30 -3.87 8.94 0.88
N ILE A 31 -3.47 7.85 0.22
CA ILE A 31 -2.70 7.93 -1.04
C ILE A 31 -3.56 8.57 -2.14
N ASN A 32 -4.80 8.11 -2.31
CA ASN A 32 -5.71 8.63 -3.34
C ASN A 32 -6.06 10.11 -3.13
N GLU A 33 -6.25 10.52 -1.88
CA GLU A 33 -6.56 11.91 -1.52
C GLU A 33 -5.30 12.78 -1.40
N SER A 34 -4.12 12.21 -1.64
CA SER A 34 -2.82 12.92 -1.63
C SER A 34 -2.55 13.66 -0.32
N PHE A 35 -2.79 13.00 0.82
CA PHE A 35 -2.57 13.61 2.14
C PHE A 35 -1.10 14.00 2.32
N GLU A 36 -0.84 15.13 2.99
CA GLU A 36 0.52 15.63 3.26
C GLU A 36 1.40 14.64 4.06
N THR A 37 0.78 13.69 4.76
CA THR A 37 1.48 12.63 5.51
C THR A 37 2.01 11.51 4.62
N VAL A 38 1.54 11.41 3.38
CA VAL A 38 2.00 10.42 2.41
C VAL A 38 3.17 11.01 1.61
N PRO A 39 4.32 10.32 1.52
CA PRO A 39 5.42 10.80 0.70
C PRO A 39 5.02 10.99 -0.77
N GLU A 40 5.44 12.09 -1.39
CA GLU A 40 5.13 12.41 -2.80
C GLU A 40 5.51 11.27 -3.76
N GLU A 41 6.67 10.63 -3.53
CA GLU A 41 7.13 9.49 -4.33
C GLU A 41 6.15 8.29 -4.29
N VAL A 42 5.42 8.11 -3.19
CA VAL A 42 4.40 7.05 -3.05
C VAL A 42 3.15 7.42 -3.84
N ILE A 43 2.72 8.68 -3.77
CA ILE A 43 1.56 9.19 -4.53
C ILE A 43 1.82 9.05 -6.03
N ASP A 44 2.96 9.55 -6.50
CA ASP A 44 3.37 9.45 -7.91
C ASP A 44 3.46 8.00 -8.36
N SER A 45 4.12 7.15 -7.56
CA SER A 45 4.26 5.73 -7.89
C SER A 45 2.93 4.99 -7.90
N TYR A 46 1.96 5.39 -7.07
CA TYR A 46 0.63 4.79 -7.05
C TYR A 46 -0.15 5.10 -8.33
N GLY A 47 -0.03 6.33 -8.86
CA GLY A 47 -0.64 6.74 -10.12
C GLY A 47 -0.11 6.00 -11.36
N GLU A 48 1.12 5.49 -11.30
CA GLU A 48 1.77 4.73 -12.38
C GLU A 48 1.48 3.21 -12.33
N LEU A 49 0.79 2.72 -11.28
CA LEU A 49 0.47 1.29 -11.17
C LEU A 49 -0.61 0.89 -12.17
N ASN A 50 -0.40 -0.25 -12.83
CA ASN A 50 -1.51 -0.93 -13.51
C ASN A 50 -2.31 -1.81 -12.55
N GLU A 51 -3.48 -2.27 -13.01
CA GLU A 51 -4.40 -3.10 -12.22
C GLU A 51 -3.74 -4.38 -11.69
N TYR A 52 -2.91 -5.05 -12.50
CA TYR A 52 -2.21 -6.26 -12.08
C TYR A 52 -1.23 -6.00 -10.94
N GLU A 53 -0.49 -4.89 -10.99
CA GLU A 53 0.45 -4.52 -9.93
C GLU A 53 -0.26 -4.17 -8.62
N LEU A 54 -1.42 -3.50 -8.71
CA LEU A 54 -2.25 -3.21 -7.55
C LEU A 54 -2.76 -4.50 -6.89
N TRP A 55 -3.24 -5.46 -7.68
CA TRP A 55 -3.67 -6.77 -7.14
C TRP A 55 -2.52 -7.54 -6.48
N GLU A 56 -1.31 -7.47 -7.03
CA GLU A 56 -0.13 -8.08 -6.43
C GLU A 56 0.23 -7.45 -5.08
N ILE A 57 0.06 -6.13 -4.92
CA ILE A 57 0.24 -5.43 -3.64
C ILE A 57 -0.79 -5.91 -2.63
N ILE A 58 -2.08 -5.91 -3.00
CA ILE A 58 -3.19 -6.37 -2.14
C ILE A 58 -2.94 -7.81 -1.67
N ARG A 59 -2.57 -8.70 -2.59
CA ARG A 59 -2.27 -10.11 -2.29
C ARG A 59 -1.16 -10.23 -1.24
N LYS A 60 -0.07 -9.47 -1.39
CA LYS A 60 1.07 -9.50 -0.45
C LYS A 60 0.69 -8.99 0.93
N LEU A 61 -0.08 -7.91 1.02
CA LEU A 61 -0.58 -7.37 2.29
C LEU A 61 -1.52 -8.37 2.98
N ALA A 62 -2.45 -8.99 2.24
CA ALA A 62 -3.34 -10.00 2.80
C ALA A 62 -2.58 -11.23 3.32
N CYS A 63 -1.58 -11.71 2.58
CA CYS A 63 -0.70 -12.80 3.03
C CYS A 63 0.05 -12.44 4.32
N GLU A 64 0.55 -11.21 4.42
CA GLU A 64 1.26 -10.72 5.60
C GLU A 64 0.33 -10.58 6.82
N GLY A 65 -0.86 -10.01 6.65
CA GLY A 65 -1.86 -9.93 7.71
C GLY A 65 -2.24 -11.31 8.24
N LYS A 66 -2.46 -12.28 7.34
CA LYS A 66 -2.69 -13.68 7.73
C LYS A 66 -1.49 -14.30 8.46
N ARG A 67 -0.26 -13.89 8.17
CA ARG A 67 0.94 -14.41 8.84
C ARG A 67 1.09 -13.88 10.27
N ARG A 68 0.75 -12.61 10.50
CA ARG A 68 0.89 -11.94 11.80
C ARG A 68 -0.21 -12.28 12.81
N ASN A 69 -1.43 -12.50 12.33
CA ASN A 69 -2.60 -12.77 13.19
C ASN A 69 -2.94 -14.28 13.29
N LYS A 70 -1.94 -15.14 13.15
CA LYS A 70 -2.08 -16.60 13.27
C LYS A 70 -1.90 -17.08 14.69
#